data_AF-A0A2J0L2A0-F1
#
_entry.id   AF-A0A2J0L2A0-F1
#
_cell.length_a   1.000
_cell.length_b   1.000
_cell.length_c   1.000
_cell.angle_alpha   90.00
_cell.angle_beta   90.00
_cell.angle_gamma   90.00
#
_symmetry.space_group_name_H-M   'P 1'
#
loop_
_entity.id
_entity.type
_entity.pdbx_description
1 polymer ?
#
loop_
_entity_poly.entity_id
_entity_poly.type
_entity_poly.pdbx_seq_one_letter_code
_entity_poly.pdbx_strand_id
1 'polypeptide(L)'
;MPQKAQRLISKAQISVPSVIKKVSEMPSYPHSDLTSKIIGLGIKVHKELGSAYEEKVYQRALYLELQRSGLKFEREKEIAVNYGKVRIGKKKLDFIVDGKIVVEIKKVDNIDNVHIAQVASYLKTLGLEIGLILNFGKSKLEIKRVKV
;
A
#
# COMPACT_ATOMS: atom_id res chain seq x y z
N MET A 1 -48.47 -11.23 -51.72
CA MET A 1 -47.53 -11.34 -52.86
C MET A 1 -46.93 -9.94 -53.13
N PRO A 2 -45.64 -9.79 -53.49
CA PRO A 2 -44.53 -9.56 -52.54
C PRO A 2 -43.67 -8.28 -52.78
N GLN A 3 -42.84 -7.95 -51.77
CA GLN A 3 -41.46 -7.42 -51.80
C GLN A 3 -41.05 -6.33 -52.83
N LYS A 4 -40.57 -5.18 -52.32
CA LYS A 4 -39.24 -4.58 -52.63
C LYS A 4 -39.04 -3.24 -51.90
N ALA A 5 -37.77 -2.90 -51.70
CA ALA A 5 -37.21 -1.62 -51.20
C ALA A 5 -37.00 -1.48 -49.69
N GLN A 6 -36.19 -2.40 -49.15
CA GLN A 6 -35.08 -2.00 -48.26
C GLN A 6 -34.15 -1.04 -49.02
N ARG A 7 -33.91 0.18 -48.50
CA ARG A 7 -32.57 0.76 -48.29
C ARG A 7 -32.62 2.23 -47.88
N LEU A 8 -31.82 2.55 -46.85
CA LEU A 8 -31.26 3.87 -46.51
C LEU A 8 -32.32 4.81 -45.93
N ILE A 9 -32.40 5.06 -44.61
CA ILE A 9 -31.45 5.88 -43.85
C ILE A 9 -31.49 5.49 -42.35
N SER A 10 -30.49 4.74 -41.87
CA SER A 10 -30.16 4.67 -40.43
C SER A 10 -28.64 4.72 -40.27
N LYS A 11 -28.07 5.90 -40.50
CA LYS A 11 -26.63 6.15 -40.31
C LYS A 11 -26.44 7.42 -39.47
N ALA A 12 -26.57 7.24 -38.17
CA ALA A 12 -25.78 7.98 -37.20
C ALA A 12 -25.32 6.97 -36.13
N GLN A 13 -24.54 5.99 -36.59
CA GLN A 13 -23.77 5.12 -35.73
C GLN A 13 -22.59 5.95 -35.23
N ILE A 14 -22.81 6.73 -34.17
CA ILE A 14 -21.73 7.42 -33.48
C ILE A 14 -20.90 6.33 -32.83
N SER A 15 -19.77 6.01 -33.47
CA SER A 15 -18.75 5.11 -32.95
C SER A 15 -18.18 5.72 -31.67
N VAL A 16 -18.56 5.17 -30.53
CA VAL A 16 -17.90 5.46 -29.26
C VAL A 16 -16.44 5.02 -29.39
N PRO A 17 -15.44 5.90 -29.19
CA PRO A 17 -14.04 5.56 -29.38
C PRO A 17 -13.62 4.35 -28.54
N SER A 18 -12.85 3.46 -29.14
CA SER A 18 -12.28 2.20 -28.61
C SER A 18 -11.35 2.35 -27.39
N VAL A 19 -11.26 3.54 -26.80
CA VAL A 19 -10.30 3.90 -25.73
C VAL A 19 -10.82 3.55 -24.32
N ILE A 20 -12.14 3.34 -24.15
CA ILE A 20 -12.73 3.06 -22.82
C ILE A 20 -12.60 1.58 -22.40
N LYS A 21 -12.14 0.70 -23.30
CA LYS A 21 -12.07 -0.76 -23.04
C LYS A 21 -10.84 -1.25 -22.26
N LYS A 22 -10.02 -0.37 -21.67
CA LYS A 22 -8.77 -0.74 -20.97
C LYS A 22 -8.70 -0.36 -19.49
N VAL A 23 -9.86 -0.26 -18.82
CA VAL A 23 -9.97 -0.22 -17.35
C VAL A 23 -10.39 -1.59 -16.79
N SER A 24 -10.51 -2.61 -17.65
CA SER A 24 -10.85 -3.97 -17.26
C SER A 24 -9.64 -4.67 -16.65
N GLU A 25 -9.79 -5.02 -15.37
CA GLU A 25 -8.94 -5.92 -14.56
C GLU A 25 -7.69 -5.29 -13.93
N MET A 26 -7.88 -4.27 -13.09
CA MET A 26 -6.98 -4.16 -11.94
C MET A 26 -7.35 -5.28 -10.95
N PRO A 27 -6.42 -6.16 -10.56
CA PRO A 27 -6.71 -7.16 -9.55
C PRO A 27 -7.17 -6.45 -8.27
N SER A 28 -8.44 -6.69 -7.92
CA SER A 28 -9.07 -6.13 -6.73
C SER A 28 -8.46 -6.82 -5.52
N TYR A 29 -7.52 -6.14 -4.87
CA TYR A 29 -6.91 -6.60 -3.63
C TYR A 29 -7.60 -5.93 -2.45
N PRO A 30 -7.74 -6.62 -1.29
CA PRO A 30 -8.16 -5.96 -0.05
C PRO A 30 -7.35 -4.68 0.18
N HIS A 31 -8.05 -3.57 0.37
CA HIS A 31 -7.47 -2.25 0.60
C HIS A 31 -6.49 -1.77 -0.50
N SER A 32 -6.74 -2.14 -1.77
CA SER A 32 -5.95 -1.71 -2.92
C SER A 32 -5.73 -0.20 -2.95
N ASP A 33 -6.78 0.58 -2.70
CA ASP A 33 -6.72 2.04 -2.83
C ASP A 33 -5.89 2.67 -1.70
N LEU A 34 -6.12 2.20 -0.47
CA LEU A 34 -5.39 2.68 0.71
C LEU A 34 -3.90 2.32 0.61
N THR A 35 -3.59 1.07 0.24
CA THR A 35 -2.19 0.66 0.07
C THR A 35 -1.51 1.40 -1.08
N SER A 36 -2.20 1.63 -2.19
CA SER A 36 -1.69 2.43 -3.31
C SER A 36 -1.40 3.88 -2.90
N LYS A 37 -2.29 4.48 -2.11
CA LYS A 37 -2.07 5.83 -1.56
C LYS A 37 -0.84 5.87 -0.66
N ILE A 38 -0.70 4.95 0.29
CA ILE A 38 0.47 4.87 1.19
C ILE A 38 1.77 4.68 0.38
N ILE A 39 1.76 3.77 -0.59
CA ILE A 39 2.91 3.52 -1.48
C ILE A 39 3.28 4.80 -2.24
N GLY A 40 2.30 5.52 -2.78
CA GLY A 40 2.52 6.79 -3.46
C GLY A 40 3.22 7.83 -2.58
N LEU A 41 2.83 7.92 -1.30
CA LEU A 41 3.50 8.79 -0.33
C LEU A 41 4.95 8.35 -0.08
N GLY A 42 5.19 7.04 0.09
CA GLY A 42 6.55 6.50 0.21
C GLY A 42 7.43 6.79 -1.00
N ILE A 43 6.88 6.68 -2.22
CA ILE A 43 7.58 6.99 -3.46
C ILE A 43 7.95 8.47 -3.49
N LYS A 44 7.05 9.36 -3.08
CA LYS A 44 7.33 10.80 -3.00
C LYS A 44 8.48 11.09 -2.03
N VAL A 45 8.47 10.50 -0.85
CA VAL A 45 9.56 10.61 0.13
C VAL A 45 10.90 10.14 -0.47
N HIS A 46 10.93 8.97 -1.11
CA HIS A 46 12.16 8.44 -1.71
C HIS A 46 12.67 9.32 -2.86
N LYS A 47 11.78 9.88 -3.69
CA LYS A 47 12.17 10.82 -4.75
C LYS A 47 12.82 12.09 -4.21
N GLU A 48 12.36 12.59 -3.07
CA GLU A 48 12.86 13.84 -2.49
C GLU A 48 14.16 13.65 -1.70
N LEU A 49 14.27 12.54 -0.95
CA LEU A 49 15.41 12.30 -0.05
C LEU A 49 16.46 11.33 -0.62
N GLY A 50 16.14 10.61 -1.69
CA GLY A 50 16.96 9.52 -2.20
C GLY A 50 17.11 8.38 -1.18
N SER A 51 18.29 7.77 -1.15
CA SER A 51 18.63 6.62 -0.30
C SER A 51 19.78 6.92 0.68
N ALA A 52 20.14 8.18 0.91
CA ALA A 52 21.35 8.53 1.67
C ALA A 52 21.15 8.61 3.20
N TYR A 53 19.90 8.69 3.67
CA TYR A 53 19.61 8.93 5.08
C TYR A 53 19.29 7.65 5.87
N GLU A 54 19.29 7.79 7.20
CA GLU A 54 18.90 6.73 8.14
C GLU A 54 17.39 6.44 8.11
N GLU A 55 17.02 5.23 8.53
CA GLU A 55 15.63 4.74 8.62
C GLU A 55 14.68 5.74 9.31
N LYS A 56 15.13 6.35 10.42
CA LYS A 56 14.33 7.31 11.21
C LYS A 56 14.02 8.61 10.46
N VAL A 57 14.85 9.00 9.49
CA VAL A 57 14.60 10.17 8.66
C VAL A 57 13.44 9.89 7.71
N TYR A 58 13.41 8.73 7.05
CA TYR A 58 12.28 8.33 6.20
C TYR A 58 10.99 8.17 7.00
N GLN A 59 11.07 7.66 8.24
CA GLN A 59 9.91 7.58 9.14
C GLN A 59 9.31 8.95 9.43
N ARG A 60 10.15 9.94 9.74
CA ARG A 60 9.68 11.32 9.96
C ARG A 60 9.12 11.94 8.68
N ALA A 61 9.73 11.68 7.53
CA ALA A 61 9.23 12.19 6.25
C ALA A 61 7.88 11.57 5.87
N LEU A 62 7.72 10.25 6.02
CA LEU A 62 6.45 9.58 5.74
C LEU A 62 5.34 10.03 6.70
N TYR A 63 5.68 10.29 7.97
CA TYR A 63 4.74 10.90 8.92
C TYR A 63 4.17 12.23 8.40
N LEU A 64 5.02 13.12 7.88
CA LEU A 64 4.57 14.41 7.33
C LEU A 64 3.67 14.22 6.10
N GLU A 65 4.00 13.27 5.22
CA GLU A 65 3.18 12.97 4.04
C GLU A 65 1.84 12.33 4.40
N LEU A 66 1.80 11.44 5.39
CA LEU A 66 0.56 10.88 5.92
C LEU A 66 -0.34 11.97 6.50
N GLN A 67 0.23 12.87 7.31
CA GLN A 67 -0.50 14.02 7.88
C GLN A 67 -1.07 14.92 6.78
N ARG A 68 -0.27 15.30 5.78
CA ARG A 68 -0.70 16.11 4.64
C ARG A 68 -1.79 15.44 3.80
N SER A 69 -1.78 14.11 3.72
CA SER A 69 -2.75 13.33 2.94
C SER A 69 -4.13 13.20 3.58
N GLY A 70 -4.28 13.65 4.84
CA GLY A 70 -5.51 13.56 5.62
C GLY A 70 -5.90 12.14 6.06
N LEU A 71 -5.00 11.16 5.91
CA LEU A 71 -5.24 9.79 6.39
C LEU A 71 -5.21 9.75 7.91
N LYS A 72 -6.05 8.90 8.51
CA LYS A 72 -5.95 8.63 9.95
C LYS A 72 -4.82 7.64 10.16
N PHE A 73 -3.95 7.89 11.12
CA PHE A 73 -2.91 6.93 11.44
C PHE A 73 -2.47 7.04 12.90
N GLU A 74 -1.96 5.93 13.41
CA GLU A 74 -1.21 5.86 14.66
C GLU A 74 0.27 5.71 14.31
N ARG A 75 1.13 6.51 14.94
CA ARG A 75 2.57 6.41 14.78
C ARG A 75 3.14 5.70 16.00
N GLU A 76 4.15 4.87 15.78
CA GLU A 76 5.01 4.39 16.86
C GLU A 76 4.25 3.59 17.94
N LYS A 77 3.24 2.82 17.50
CA LYS A 77 2.35 2.07 18.40
C LYS A 77 3.09 0.92 19.08
N GLU A 78 2.97 0.85 20.39
CA GLU A 78 3.51 -0.26 21.18
C GLU A 78 2.55 -1.46 21.16
N ILE A 79 3.07 -2.63 20.82
CA ILE A 79 2.38 -3.92 20.87
C ILE A 79 2.97 -4.75 22.00
N ALA A 80 2.10 -5.32 22.84
CA ALA A 80 2.52 -6.25 23.88
C ALA A 80 3.07 -7.55 23.29
N VAL A 81 4.21 -8.01 23.81
CA VAL A 81 4.73 -9.34 23.52
C VAL A 81 4.36 -10.25 24.67
N ASN A 82 3.57 -11.29 24.38
CA ASN A 82 3.09 -12.24 25.37
C ASN A 82 3.75 -13.61 25.16
N TYR A 83 4.17 -14.24 26.26
CA TYR A 83 4.53 -15.65 26.32
C TYR A 83 3.43 -16.38 27.09
N GLY A 84 2.57 -17.10 26.36
CA GLY A 84 1.30 -17.58 26.90
C GLY A 84 0.41 -16.42 27.35
N LYS A 85 0.01 -16.42 28.63
CA LYS A 85 -0.80 -15.34 29.23
C LYS A 85 0.04 -14.24 29.89
N VAL A 86 1.37 -14.37 29.91
CA VAL A 86 2.26 -13.44 30.61
C VAL A 86 2.86 -12.45 29.61
N ARG A 87 2.71 -11.15 29.89
CA ARG A 87 3.38 -10.10 29.11
C ARG A 87 4.86 -10.06 29.46
N ILE A 88 5.73 -10.27 28.48
CA ILE A 88 7.19 -10.33 28.66
C ILE A 88 7.92 -9.14 28.02
N GLY A 89 7.19 -8.27 27.32
CA GLY A 89 7.81 -7.09 26.73
C GLY A 89 6.88 -6.30 25.83
N LYS A 90 7.50 -5.49 24.98
CA LYS A 90 6.82 -4.67 23.98
C LYS A 90 7.65 -4.59 22.71
N LYS A 91 6.97 -4.52 21.58
CA LYS A 91 7.53 -4.11 20.29
C LYS A 91 6.86 -2.82 19.86
N LYS A 92 7.50 -2.12 18.93
CA LYS A 92 7.03 -0.84 18.41
C LYS A 92 7.05 -0.92 16.90
N LEU A 93 5.92 -0.64 16.27
CA LEU A 93 5.79 -0.58 14.81
C LEU A 93 5.71 0.87 14.36
N ASP A 94 6.10 1.15 13.11
CA ASP A 94 6.18 2.53 12.65
C ASP A 94 4.80 3.19 12.48
N PHE A 95 3.88 2.57 11.73
CA PHE A 95 2.53 3.11 11.54
C PHE A 95 1.42 2.07 11.43
N ILE A 96 0.24 2.42 11.94
CA ILE A 96 -1.04 1.83 11.53
C ILE A 96 -1.85 2.89 10.81
N VAL A 97 -2.25 2.65 9.57
CA VAL A 97 -3.03 3.59 8.76
C VAL A 97 -4.48 3.10 8.65
N ASP A 98 -5.43 4.00 8.93
CA ASP A 98 -6.88 3.79 9.01
C ASP A 98 -7.30 2.58 9.85
N GLY A 99 -6.47 2.18 10.83
CA GLY A 99 -6.71 0.97 11.63
C GLY A 99 -6.68 -0.34 10.81
N LYS A 100 -6.13 -0.32 9.59
CA LYS A 100 -6.23 -1.43 8.62
C LYS A 100 -4.88 -1.91 8.11
N ILE A 101 -3.94 -0.99 7.89
CA ILE A 101 -2.66 -1.30 7.24
C ILE A 101 -1.51 -1.03 8.21
N VAL A 102 -0.71 -2.06 8.49
CA VAL A 102 0.60 -1.87 9.15
C VAL A 102 1.60 -1.39 8.11
N VAL A 103 2.37 -0.35 8.43
CA VAL A 103 3.47 0.14 7.59
C VAL A 103 4.74 0.11 8.43
N GLU A 104 5.75 -0.57 7.92
CA GLU A 104 7.08 -0.66 8.52
C GLU A 104 8.11 -0.09 7.54
N ILE A 105 9.02 0.74 8.04
CA ILE A 105 10.06 1.36 7.24
C ILE A 105 11.34 0.56 7.41
N LYS A 106 12.09 0.43 6.31
CA LYS A 106 13.42 -0.15 6.34
C LYS A 106 14.44 0.69 5.58
N LYS A 107 15.68 0.61 6.03
CA LYS A 107 16.86 1.06 5.28
C LYS A 107 17.88 -0.08 5.22
N VAL A 108 17.63 -1.05 4.32
CA VAL A 108 18.44 -2.28 4.20
C VAL A 108 18.70 -2.64 2.75
N ASP A 109 19.75 -3.41 2.48
CA ASP A 109 20.06 -3.84 1.11
C ASP A 109 18.98 -4.75 0.53
N ASN A 110 18.35 -5.62 1.35
CA ASN A 110 17.24 -6.47 0.92
C ASN A 110 16.22 -6.70 2.04
N ILE A 111 14.94 -6.85 1.66
CA ILE A 111 13.89 -7.27 2.59
C ILE A 111 13.96 -8.80 2.78
N ASP A 112 14.60 -9.21 3.86
CA ASP A 112 14.68 -10.63 4.25
C ASP A 112 13.43 -11.16 4.98
N ASN A 113 13.36 -12.49 5.12
CA ASN A 113 12.27 -13.21 5.78
C ASN A 113 12.05 -12.78 7.23
N VAL A 114 13.09 -12.32 7.95
CA VAL A 114 12.95 -11.81 9.32
C VAL A 114 12.09 -10.55 9.38
N HIS A 115 12.20 -9.67 8.38
CA HIS A 115 11.38 -8.45 8.29
C HIS A 115 9.92 -8.81 7.99
N ILE A 116 9.70 -9.78 7.10
CA ILE A 116 8.36 -10.28 6.77
C ILE A 116 7.72 -10.92 8.00
N ALA A 117 8.47 -11.75 8.73
CA ALA A 117 8.00 -12.40 9.96
C ALA A 117 7.67 -11.38 11.07
N GLN A 118 8.45 -10.30 11.18
CA GLN A 118 8.16 -9.20 12.09
C GLN A 118 6.80 -8.54 11.78
N VAL A 119 6.57 -8.14 10.53
CA VAL A 119 5.29 -7.53 10.14
C VAL A 119 4.14 -8.52 10.28
N ALA A 120 4.33 -9.79 9.90
CA ALA A 120 3.33 -10.84 10.09
C ALA A 120 2.96 -11.04 11.57
N SER A 121 3.93 -10.92 12.49
CA SER A 121 3.66 -10.95 13.92
C SER A 121 2.76 -9.78 14.35
N TYR A 122 3.00 -8.57 13.85
CA TYR A 122 2.16 -7.41 14.17
C TYR A 122 0.73 -7.58 13.67
N LEU A 123 0.59 -8.04 12.42
CA LEU A 123 -0.70 -8.31 11.80
C LEU A 123 -1.54 -9.29 12.65
N LYS A 124 -0.94 -10.42 13.05
CA LYS A 124 -1.60 -11.41 13.92
C LYS A 124 -1.98 -10.84 15.29
N THR A 125 -1.11 -10.06 15.92
CA THR A 125 -1.41 -9.48 17.24
C THR A 125 -2.50 -8.41 17.18
N LEU A 126 -2.57 -7.66 16.08
CA LEU A 126 -3.57 -6.60 15.89
C LEU A 126 -4.88 -7.09 15.25
N GLY A 127 -4.94 -8.34 14.77
CA GLY A 127 -6.07 -8.85 13.99
C GLY A 127 -6.23 -8.17 12.63
N LEU A 128 -5.13 -7.77 12.01
CA LEU A 128 -5.09 -7.12 10.69
C LEU A 128 -4.52 -8.07 9.64
N GLU A 129 -4.89 -7.87 8.38
CA GLU A 129 -4.52 -8.80 7.30
C GLU A 129 -3.36 -8.32 6.43
N ILE A 130 -3.18 -6.99 6.31
CA ILE A 130 -2.28 -6.40 5.31
C ILE A 130 -1.21 -5.52 5.96
N GLY A 131 0.05 -5.82 5.63
CA GLY A 131 1.21 -5.01 6.00
C GLY A 131 2.01 -4.58 4.76
N LEU A 132 2.68 -3.43 4.87
CA LEU A 132 3.61 -2.91 3.87
C LEU A 132 4.97 -2.69 4.53
N ILE A 133 6.01 -3.25 3.92
CA ILE A 133 7.40 -2.88 4.22
C ILE A 133 7.86 -1.94 3.10
N LEU A 134 8.29 -0.74 3.48
CA LEU A 134 8.80 0.28 2.57
C LEU A 134 10.31 0.40 2.79
N ASN A 135 11.11 -0.14 1.88
CA ASN A 135 12.55 -0.15 1.97
C ASN A 135 13.18 0.98 1.14
N PHE A 136 13.80 1.93 1.83
CA PHE A 136 14.53 3.07 1.28
C PHE A 136 16.05 2.78 1.09
N GLY A 137 16.42 1.51 1.23
CA GLY A 137 17.75 0.93 0.97
C GLY A 137 18.30 1.20 -0.41
N LYS A 138 17.45 1.01 -1.43
CA LYS A 138 17.86 0.88 -2.82
C LYS A 138 17.75 2.20 -3.60
N SER A 139 18.25 2.17 -4.84
CA SER A 139 18.12 3.26 -5.81
C SER A 139 16.67 3.61 -6.18
N LYS A 140 15.73 2.72 -5.88
CA LYS A 140 14.28 2.94 -5.94
C LYS A 140 13.67 2.45 -4.63
N LEU A 141 12.52 3.01 -4.26
CA LEU A 141 11.73 2.45 -3.16
C LEU A 141 11.34 1.01 -3.48
N GLU A 142 11.78 0.08 -2.64
CA GLU A 142 11.35 -1.31 -2.69
C GLU A 142 10.15 -1.52 -1.77
N ILE A 143 9.13 -2.21 -2.27
CA ILE A 143 7.86 -2.39 -1.58
C ILE A 143 7.59 -3.88 -1.44
N LYS A 144 7.36 -4.33 -0.20
CA LYS A 144 6.89 -5.70 0.07
C LYS A 144 5.54 -5.64 0.76
N ARG A 145 4.54 -6.30 0.14
CA ARG A 145 3.25 -6.56 0.80
C ARG A 145 3.33 -7.87 1.56
N VAL A 146 2.93 -7.84 2.83
CA VAL A 146 2.81 -8.99 3.73
C VAL A 146 1.33 -9.26 3.95
N LYS A 147 0.95 -10.54 3.88
CA LYS A 147 -0.41 -11.03 4.15
C LYS A 147 -0.33 -12.18 5.15
N VAL A 148 -1.30 -12.27 6.07
CA VAL A 148 -1.41 -13.34 7.06
C VAL A 148 -2.75 -14.04 7.00
#